data_AF-A0A355BJP7-F1
#
_entry.id   AF-A0A355BJP7-F1
#
_cell.length_a   1.000
_cell.length_b   1.000
_cell.length_c   1.000
_cell.angle_alpha   90.00
_cell.angle_beta   90.00
_cell.angle_gamma   90.00
#
_symmetry.space_group_name_H-M   'P 1'
#
loop_
_entity.id
_entity.type
_entity.pdbx_description
1 polymer ?
#
loop_
_entity_poly.entity_id
_entity_poly.type
_entity_poly.pdbx_seq_one_letter_code
_entity_poly.pdbx_strand_id
1 'polypeptide(L)' 'TEANLSILRSGKAKGVRFNTINRICYFLGCDVGDILKFDGNLEADDEE' A
#
# COMPACT_ATOMS: atom_id res chain seq x y z
N THR A 1 -13.46 3.11 12.50
CA THR A 1 -13.85 3.33 11.09
C THR A 1 -13.39 2.14 10.29
N GLU A 2 -14.30 1.44 9.63
CA GLU A 2 -13.97 0.32 8.74
C GLU A 2 -13.32 0.89 7.49
N ALA A 3 -12.02 0.62 7.31
CA ALA A 3 -11.35 0.93 6.06
C ALA A 3 -11.79 -0.11 5.02
N ASN A 4 -12.43 0.33 3.95
CA ASN A 4 -12.87 -0.56 2.89
C ASN A 4 -11.67 -1.06 2.10
N LEU A 5 -11.38 -2.37 2.17
CA LEU A 5 -10.24 -3.00 1.49
C LEU A 5 -10.25 -2.78 -0.04
N SER A 6 -11.41 -2.48 -0.63
CA SER A 6 -11.53 -2.16 -2.07
C SER A 6 -10.76 -0.90 -2.48
N ILE A 7 -10.49 0.05 -1.57
CA ILE A 7 -9.72 1.25 -1.90
C ILE A 7 -8.24 0.94 -2.14
N LEU A 8 -7.68 -0.02 -1.40
CA LEU A 8 -6.32 -0.51 -1.61
C LEU A 8 -6.24 -1.27 -2.94
N ARG A 9 -7.22 -2.14 -3.22
CA ARG A 9 -7.26 -2.91 -4.48
C ARG A 9 -7.40 -2.02 -5.72
N SER A 10 -8.11 -0.90 -5.62
CA SER A 10 -8.30 0.03 -6.74
C SER A 10 -7.14 1.01 -6.96
N GLY A 11 -6.09 0.98 -6.12
CA GLY A 11 -4.97 1.92 -6.20
C GLY A 11 -5.31 3.36 -5.78
N LYS A 12 -6.57 3.67 -5.47
CA LYS A 12 -7.04 5.02 -5.09
C LYS A 12 -6.69 5.40 -3.64
N ALA A 13 -6.00 4.53 -2.91
CA ALA A 13 -5.62 4.79 -1.55
C ALA A 13 -4.47 5.80 -1.50
N LYS A 14 -4.74 7.00 -0.98
CA LYS A 14 -3.72 8.05 -0.82
C LYS A 14 -2.63 7.72 0.21
N GLY A 15 -2.85 6.69 1.03
CA GLY A 15 -1.89 6.29 2.05
C GLY A 15 -2.39 5.12 2.89
N VAL A 16 -1.46 4.47 3.57
CA VAL A 16 -1.71 3.34 4.46
C VAL A 16 -0.94 3.52 5.76
N ARG A 17 -1.51 3.11 6.89
CA ARG A 17 -0.83 3.16 8.18
C ARG A 17 0.20 2.04 8.28
N PHE A 18 1.38 2.30 8.84
CA PHE A 18 2.40 1.28 9.07
C PHE A 18 1.90 0.06 9.86
N ASN A 19 1.03 0.26 10.87
CA ASN A 19 0.42 -0.86 11.60
C ASN A 19 -0.44 -1.76 10.68
N THR A 20 -1.10 -1.19 9.68
CA THR A 20 -1.83 -1.98 8.68
C THR A 20 -0.87 -2.80 7.83
N ILE A 21 0.23 -2.22 7.35
CA ILE A 21 1.26 -2.95 6.60
C ILE A 21 1.85 -4.09 7.45
N ASN A 22 2.21 -3.83 8.72
CA ASN A 22 2.75 -4.87 9.61
C ASN A 22 1.79 -6.05 9.79
N ARG A 23 0.48 -5.78 9.90
CA ARG A 23 -0.52 -6.85 9.96
C ARG A 23 -0.55 -7.66 8.67
N ILE A 24 -0.49 -7.00 7.51
CA ILE A 24 -0.43 -7.67 6.21
C ILE A 24 0.82 -8.55 6.12
N CYS A 25 2.00 -8.02 6.45
CA CYS A 25 3.25 -8.77 6.53
C CYS A 25 3.13 -10.01 7.43
N TYR A 26 2.54 -9.85 8.62
CA TYR A 26 2.31 -10.96 9.55
C TYR A 26 1.41 -12.06 8.98
N PHE A 27 0.29 -11.70 8.34
CA PHE A 27 -0.64 -12.68 7.77
C PHE A 27 -0.11 -13.35 6.50
N LEU A 28 0.69 -12.63 5.71
CA LEU A 28 1.27 -13.15 4.46
C LEU A 28 2.64 -13.81 4.65
N GLY A 29 3.25 -13.65 5.83
CA GLY A 29 4.60 -14.14 6.10
C GLY A 29 5.68 -13.49 5.23
N CYS A 30 5.51 -12.21 4.89
CA CYS A 30 6.41 -11.45 4.02
C CYS A 30 7.04 -10.25 4.73
N ASP A 31 8.08 -9.68 4.12
CA ASP A 31 8.73 -8.47 4.61
C ASP A 31 8.13 -7.21 3.97
N VAL A 32 8.35 -6.06 4.62
CA VAL A 32 7.85 -4.77 4.12
C VAL A 32 8.38 -4.43 2.72
N GLY A 33 9.59 -4.87 2.39
CA GLY A 33 10.21 -4.67 1.08
C GLY A 33 9.51 -5.42 -0.05
N ASP A 34 8.77 -6.49 0.26
CA ASP A 34 7.97 -7.23 -0.71
C ASP A 34 6.70 -6.48 -1.12
N ILE A 35 6.19 -5.61 -0.24
CA ILE A 35 4.96 -4.82 -0.46
C ILE A 35 5.30 -3.43 -0.99
N LEU A 36 6.31 -2.77 -0.41
CA LEU A 36 6.71 -1.40 -0.75
C LEU A 36 7.99 -1.37 -1.59
N LYS A 37 7.98 -2.11 -2.70
CA LYS A 37 9.10 -2.08 -3.64
C LYS A 37 9.00 -0.84 -4.54
N PHE A 38 10.01 0.00 -4.49
CA PHE A 38 10.17 1.07 -5.46
C PHE A 38 10.83 0.51 -6.73
N ASP A 39 10.22 0.73 -7.88
CA ASP A 39 10.70 0.27 -9.19
C ASP A 39 11.67 1.26 -9.85
N GLY A 40 11.92 2.41 -9.22
CA GLY A 40 12.82 3.45 -9.75
C GLY A 40 12.10 4.50 -10.59
N ASN A 41 10.79 4.34 -10.84
CA ASN A 41 9.99 5.33 -11.56
C ASN A 41 9.11 6.09 -10.56
N LEU A 42 9.46 7.35 -10.30
CA LEU A 42 8.57 8.24 -9.57
C LEU A 42 7.56 8.80 -10.57
N GLU A 43 6.39 8.18 -10.70
CA GLU A 43 5.26 8.81 -11.40
C GLU A 43 4.91 10.09 -10.62
N ALA A 44 5.35 11.24 -11.15
CA ALA A 44 4.90 12.53 -10.67
C ALA A 44 3.45 12.64 -11.14
N ASP A 45 2.50 12.62 -10.20
CA ASP A 45 1.06 12.63 -10.48
C ASP A 45 0.72 13.58 -11.64
N ASP A 46 0.15 13.02 -12.71
CA ASP A 46 -0.59 13.75 -13.73
C ASP A 46 -1.83 14.38 -13.05
N GLU A 47 -1.69 15.63 -12.59
CA GLU A 47 -2.83 16.49 -12.28
C GLU A 47 -3.51 16.91 -13.60
N GLU A 48 -4.50 16.13 -14.04
CA GLU A 48 -5.64 16.62 -14.85
C GLU A 48 -6.96 16.52 -14.08
#